data_AF-A0AAW4SYR6-F1
#
_entry.id   AF-A0AAW4SYR6-F1
#
_cell.length_a   1.000
_cell.length_b   1.000
_cell.length_c   1.000
_cell.angle_alpha   90.00
_cell.angle_beta   90.00
_cell.angle_gamma   90.00
#
_symmetry.space_group_name_H-M   'P 1'
#
loop_
_entity.id
_entity.type
_entity.pdbx_description
1 polymer ?
#
loop_
_entity_poly.entity_id
_entity_poly.type
_entity_poly.pdbx_seq_one_letter_code
_entity_poly.pdbx_strand_id
1 'polypeptide(L)' 'MKNGANTASIEDVEKLLNTTLPYQYKRFLLWSNGGEGKLGDNYIYIWAIEDVTILFSALT' A
#
# COMPACT_ATOMS: atom_id res chain seq x y z
N MET A 1 -11.38 -2.91 8.82
CA MET A 1 -10.43 -3.35 7.78
C MET A 1 -11.02 -3.04 6.42
N LYS A 2 -10.22 -2.56 5.47
CA LYS A 2 -10.66 -2.26 4.11
C LYS A 2 -10.60 -3.51 3.23
N ASN A 3 -11.35 -3.52 2.13
CA ASN A 3 -11.24 -4.58 1.13
C ASN A 3 -9.82 -4.64 0.56
N GLY A 4 -9.40 -5.83 0.15
CA GLY A 4 -8.11 -6.04 -0.52
C GLY A 4 -7.98 -5.26 -1.83
N ALA A 5 -6.74 -4.95 -2.21
CA ALA A 5 -6.41 -4.27 -3.44
C ALA A 5 -6.63 -5.18 -4.66
N ASN A 6 -6.95 -4.58 -5.80
CA ASN A 6 -6.92 -5.28 -7.06
C ASN A 6 -5.46 -5.51 -7.48
N THR A 7 -5.14 -6.67 -8.05
CA THR A 7 -3.80 -6.94 -8.60
C THR A 7 -3.40 -5.89 -9.64
N ALA A 8 -4.34 -5.40 -10.44
CA ALA A 8 -4.10 -4.37 -11.44
C ALA A 8 -3.59 -3.06 -10.80
N SER A 9 -4.15 -2.61 -9.68
CA SER A 9 -3.69 -1.36 -9.04
C SER A 9 -2.29 -1.50 -8.43
N ILE A 10 -1.93 -2.69 -7.94
CA ILE A 10 -0.55 -2.99 -7.51
C ILE A 10 0.41 -2.94 -8.71
N GLU A 11 0.06 -3.57 -9.83
CA GLU A 11 0.89 -3.58 -11.04
C GLU A 11 1.09 -2.19 -11.63
N ASP A 12 0.06 -1.35 -11.63
CA ASP A 12 0.13 0.02 -12.13
C ASP A 12 1.09 0.88 -11.29
N VAL A 13 1.10 0.70 -9.97
CA VAL A 13 2.04 1.38 -9.07
C VAL A 13 3.47 0.85 -9.25
N GLU A 14 3.67 -0.46 -9.39
CA GLU A 14 4.99 -1.04 -9.68
C GLU A 14 5.57 -0.51 -11.00
N LYS A 15 4.74 -0.39 -12.05
CA LYS A 15 5.14 0.22 -13.33
C LYS A 15 5.50 1.69 -13.17
N LEU A 16 4.68 2.46 -12.46
CA LEU A 16 4.91 3.89 -12.27
C LEU A 16 6.21 4.17 -11.50
N LEU A 17 6.48 3.39 -10.45
CA LEU A 17 7.69 3.51 -9.65
C LEU A 17 8.91 2.82 -10.29
N ASN A 18 8.71 2.12 -11.42
CA ASN A 18 9.71 1.31 -12.11
C ASN A 18 10.47 0.36 -11.16
N THR A 19 9.74 -0.27 -10.24
CA THR A 19 10.28 -1.18 -9.23
C THR A 19 9.21 -2.16 -8.76
N THR A 20 9.64 -3.25 -8.12
CA THR A 20 8.74 -4.22 -7.50
C THR A 20 8.55 -3.92 -6.03
N LEU A 21 7.31 -4.00 -5.55
CA LEU A 21 6.98 -3.92 -4.13
C LEU A 21 7.37 -5.23 -3.41
N PRO A 22 7.80 -5.16 -2.14
CA PRO A 22 8.10 -6.34 -1.36
C PRO A 22 6.94 -7.33 -1.31
N TYR A 23 7.24 -8.63 -1.43
CA TYR A 23 6.22 -9.69 -1.48
C TYR A 23 5.25 -9.65 -0.29
N GLN A 24 5.75 -9.45 0.93
CA GLN A 24 4.91 -9.38 2.13
C GLN A 24 3.98 -8.18 2.12
N TYR A 25 4.43 -7.04 1.59
CA TYR A 25 3.61 -5.84 1.49
C TYR A 25 2.48 -6.05 0.46
N LYS A 26 2.77 -6.64 -0.70
CA LYS A 26 1.74 -7.03 -1.68
C LYS A 26 0.73 -8.00 -1.09
N ARG A 27 1.19 -9.03 -0.37
CA ARG A 27 0.31 -9.99 0.35
C ARG A 27 -0.62 -9.28 1.34
N PHE A 28 -0.11 -8.29 2.07
CA PHE A 28 -0.93 -7.48 2.96
C PHE A 28 -1.96 -6.67 2.18
N LEU A 29 -1.57 -5.95 1.13
CA LEU A 29 -2.48 -5.12 0.34
C LEU A 29 -3.59 -5.92 -0.34
N LEU A 30 -3.29 -7.12 -0.84
CA LEU A 30 -4.28 -8.06 -1.39
C LEU A 30 -5.29 -8.53 -0.34
N TRP A 31 -4.92 -8.50 0.94
CA TRP A 31 -5.83 -8.80 2.03
C TRP A 31 -6.58 -7.56 2.52
N SER A 32 -5.91 -6.41 2.65
CA SER A 32 -6.51 -5.12 3.00
C SER A 32 -5.77 -3.96 2.32
N ASN A 33 -6.46 -3.22 1.45
CA ASN A 33 -5.91 -2.08 0.74
C ASN A 33 -5.83 -0.85 1.66
N GLY A 34 -4.75 -0.80 2.45
CA GLY A 34 -4.59 0.17 3.52
C GLY A 34 -5.46 -0.13 4.74
N GLY A 35 -5.70 0.91 5.54
CA GLY A 35 -6.51 0.83 6.75
C GLY A 35 -5.74 1.26 7.99
N GLU A 36 -6.39 1.17 9.13
CA GLU A 36 -5.89 1.73 10.37
C GLU A 36 -6.25 0.89 11.57
N GLY A 37 -5.45 1.00 12.62
CA GLY A 37 -5.71 0.28 13.86
C GLY A 37 -4.59 0.35 14.87
N LYS A 38 -4.86 -0.19 16.06
CA LYS A 38 -3.89 -0.30 17.14
C LYS A 38 -3.13 -1.63 17.06
N LEU A 39 -1.81 -1.57 17.06
CA LEU A 39 -0.91 -2.71 17.17
C LEU A 39 -0.05 -2.54 18.44
N GLY A 40 -0.42 -3.24 19.50
CA GLY A 40 0.15 -3.02 20.84
C GLY A 40 -0.18 -1.62 21.34
N ASP A 41 0.84 -0.80 21.57
CA ASP A 41 0.69 0.61 21.99
C ASP A 41 0.77 1.61 20.84
N ASN A 42 1.03 1.13 19.62
CA ASN A 42 1.13 1.99 18.45
C ASN A 42 -0.19 2.04 17.70
N TYR A 43 -0.60 3.23 17.28
CA TYR A 43 -1.66 3.38 16.29
C TYR A 43 -1.01 3.54 14.90
N ILE A 44 -1.44 2.71 13.96
CA ILE A 44 -0.85 2.65 12.61
C ILE A 44 -1.93 3.03 11.60
N TYR A 45 -1.55 3.85 10.63
CA TYR A 45 -2.33 4.18 9.46
C TYR A 45 -1.55 3.75 8.22
N ILE A 46 -2.16 2.91 7.37
CA ILE A 46 -1.57 2.39 6.14
C ILE A 46 -2.40 2.91 4.97
N TRP A 47 -1.72 3.47 3.98
CA TRP A 47 -2.36 4.03 2.80
C TRP A 47 -2.82 2.94 1.86
N ALA A 48 -3.88 3.26 1.10
CA ALA A 48 -4.25 2.44 -0.04
C ALA A 48 -3.16 2.55 -1.11
N ILE A 49 -3.00 1.52 -1.94
CA ILE A 49 -1.90 1.42 -2.90
C ILE A 49 -1.95 2.55 -3.93
N GLU A 50 -3.15 2.99 -4.31
CA GLU A 50 -3.38 4.09 -5.25
C GLU A 50 -2.78 5.42 -4.73
N ASP A 51 -2.70 5.59 -3.41
CA ASP A 51 -2.21 6.81 -2.75
C ASP A 51 -0.69 6.78 -2.47
N VAL A 52 -0.03 5.62 -2.59
CA VAL A 52 1.43 5.48 -2.31
C VAL A 52 2.27 6.36 -3.22
N THR A 53 1.80 6.59 -4.44
CA THR A 53 2.50 7.38 -5.47
C THR A 53 2.60 8.86 -5.10
N ILE A 54 1.66 9.36 -4.29
CA ILE A 54 1.63 10.74 -3.78
C ILE A 54 2.75 10.96 -2.75
N LEU A 55 3.13 9.93 -1.98
CA LEU A 55 4.23 10.05 -1.01
C LEU A 55 5.58 10.22 -1.70
N PHE A 56 5.80 9.46 -2.77
CA PHE A 56 7.09 9.43 -3.45
C PHE A 56 7.42 10.76 -4.13
N SER A 57 6.42 11.45 -4.69
CA SER A 57 6.61 12.76 -5.33
C SER A 57 6.76 13.91 -4.32
N ALA A 58 6.22 13.77 -3.11
CA ALA A 58 6.35 14.78 -2.06
C ALA A 58 7.74 14.78 -1.37
N LEU A 59 8.61 13.82 -1.68
CA LEU A 59 9.94 13.64 -1.08
C LEU A 59 11.10 13.89 -2.06
N THR A 60 10.79 14.38 -3.27
CA THR A 60 11.75 14.75 -4.33
C THR A 60 11.52 16.18 -4.78
#